data_AF-A0A6B3RRM2-F1
#
_entry.id   AF-A0A6B3RRM2-F1
#
_cell.length_a   1.000
_cell.length_b   1.000
_cell.length_c   1.000
_cell.angle_alpha   90.00
_cell.angle_beta   90.00
_cell.angle_gamma   90.00
#
_symmetry.space_group_name_H-M   'P 1'
#
loop_
_entity.id
_entity.type
_entity.pdbx_description
1 polymer ?
#
loop_
_entity_poly.entity_id
_entity_poly.type
_entity_poly.pdbx_seq_one_letter_code
_entity_poly.pdbx_strand_id
1 'polypeptide(L)' 'MTDPAYQRLGMPATASPYAVLRAAVRALHPDTRAVRGFRTARKRFYRQMLCAHAARQAAGDPPSG' A
#
# COMPACT_ATOMS: atom_id res chain seq x y z
N MET A 1 -10.38 -10.07 4.29
CA MET A 1 -10.26 -9.74 2.84
C MET A 1 -9.24 -8.63 2.68
N THR A 2 -8.18 -8.86 1.90
CA THR A 2 -7.16 -7.85 1.60
C THR A 2 -7.68 -6.89 0.54
N ASP A 3 -7.38 -5.60 0.69
CA ASP A 3 -7.83 -4.55 -0.24
C ASP A 3 -7.31 -4.81 -1.67
N PRO A 4 -8.15 -4.71 -2.72
CA PRO A 4 -7.76 -5.01 -4.09
C PRO A 4 -6.71 -4.04 -4.65
N ALA A 5 -6.63 -2.80 -4.16
CA ALA A 5 -5.56 -1.88 -4.55
C ALA A 5 -4.22 -2.32 -3.94
N TYR A 6 -4.22 -2.92 -2.75
CA TYR A 6 -3.01 -3.50 -2.16
C TYR A 6 -2.52 -4.73 -2.95
N GLN A 7 -3.42 -5.58 -3.45
CA GLN A 7 -3.03 -6.73 -4.28
C GLN A 7 -2.31 -6.29 -5.57
N ARG A 8 -2.73 -5.18 -6.19
CA ARG A 8 -2.07 -4.59 -7.36
C ARG A 8 -0.65 -4.08 -7.09
N LEU A 9 -0.30 -3.83 -5.83
CA LEU A 9 1.08 -3.47 -5.46
C LEU A 9 2.04 -4.65 -5.55
N GLY A 10 1.54 -5.90 -5.57
CA GLY A 10 2.38 -7.10 -5.71
C GLY A 10 3.38 -7.30 -4.57
N MET A 11 3.11 -6.76 -3.38
CA MET A 11 4.08 -6.76 -2.28
C MET A 11 4.01 -8.06 -1.47
N PRO A 12 5.17 -8.69 -1.17
CA PRO A 12 5.22 -9.88 -0.33
C PRO A 12 4.80 -9.54 1.10
N ALA A 13 4.27 -10.53 1.82
CA ALA A 13 3.85 -10.36 3.23
C ALA A 13 5.03 -9.97 4.14
N THR A 14 6.24 -10.41 3.80
CA THR A 14 7.49 -10.08 4.53
C THR A 14 8.06 -8.70 4.22
N ALA A 15 7.46 -7.94 3.30
CA ALA A 15 7.94 -6.61 2.95
C ALA A 15 7.89 -5.66 4.16
N SER A 16 8.84 -4.73 4.23
CA SER A 16 8.78 -3.66 5.23
C SER A 16 7.60 -2.72 4.94
N PRO A 17 6.92 -2.16 5.96
CA PRO A 17 5.93 -1.10 5.80
C PRO A 17 6.42 0.09 4.95
N TYR A 18 7.71 0.43 5.03
CA TYR A 18 8.29 1.48 4.20
C TYR A 18 8.33 1.12 2.71
N ALA A 19 8.57 -0.15 2.38
CA ALA A 19 8.52 -0.64 1.02
C ALA A 19 7.09 -0.54 0.46
N VAL A 20 6.08 -0.87 1.27
CA VAL A 20 4.65 -0.72 0.92
C VAL A 20 4.30 0.74 0.61
N LEU A 21 4.76 1.67 1.44
CA LEU A 21 4.59 3.10 1.18
C LEU A 21 5.25 3.52 -0.13
N ARG A 22 6.48 3.06 -0.40
CA ARG A 22 7.20 3.38 -1.64
C ARG A 22 6.45 2.83 -2.87
N ALA A 23 5.92 1.61 -2.80
CA ALA A 23 5.11 1.02 -3.85
C ALA A 23 3.79 1.80 -4.07
N ALA A 24 3.09 2.14 -2.98
CA ALA A 24 1.87 2.94 -3.02
C ALA A 24 2.12 4.33 -3.65
N VAL A 25 3.23 4.98 -3.31
CA VAL A 25 3.63 6.27 -3.90
C VAL A 25 3.94 6.15 -5.39
N ARG A 26 4.49 5.02 -5.84
CA ARG A 26 4.76 4.75 -7.27
C ARG A 26 3.51 4.38 -8.05
N ALA A 27 2.52 3.78 -7.40
CA ALA A 27 1.23 3.47 -8.01
C ALA A 27 0.40 4.73 -8.33
N LEU A 28 0.65 5.86 -7.66
CA LEU A 28 0.01 7.14 -7.98
C LEU A 28 0.75 7.86 -9.11
N HIS A 29 0.00 8.31 -10.12
CA HIS A 29 0.50 9.15 -11.20
C HIS A 29 1.16 10.44 -10.64
N PRO A 30 2.30 10.91 -11.19
CA PRO A 30 2.96 12.16 -10.79
C PRO A 30 2.00 13.35 -10.72
N ASP A 31 1.10 13.49 -11.69
CA ASP A 31 0.14 14.60 -11.73
C ASP A 31 -0.84 14.56 -10.57
N THR A 32 -1.36 13.36 -10.24
CA THR A 32 -2.22 13.15 -9.06
C THR A 32 -1.47 13.45 -7.75
N ARG A 33 -0.14 13.29 -7.73
CA ARG A 33 0.72 13.65 -6.58
C ARG A 33 1.02 15.15 -6.51
N ALA A 34 1.08 15.83 -7.66
CA ALA A 34 1.31 17.27 -7.72
C ALA A 34 0.08 18.08 -7.23
N VAL A 35 -1.13 17.56 -7.43
CA VAL A 35 -2.36 18.24 -7.00
C VAL A 35 -2.39 18.38 -5.47
N ARG A 36 -2.35 19.63 -4.98
CA ARG A 36 -2.35 19.94 -3.54
C ARG A 36 -3.67 19.54 -2.85
N GLY A 37 -4.80 19.66 -3.55
CA GLY A 37 -6.12 19.31 -3.02
C GLY A 37 -6.28 17.84 -2.63
N PHE A 38 -5.50 16.94 -3.24
CA PHE A 38 -5.55 15.51 -2.94
C PHE A 38 -4.70 15.09 -1.74
N ARG A 39 -4.06 16.02 -1.01
CA ARG A 39 -3.20 15.66 0.13
C ARG A 39 -3.90 14.75 1.15
N THR A 40 -5.14 15.06 1.51
CA THR A 40 -5.91 14.25 2.48
C THR A 40 -6.25 12.88 1.92
N ALA A 41 -6.69 12.81 0.66
CA ALA A 41 -6.98 11.55 -0.03
C ALA A 41 -5.73 10.67 -0.13
N ARG A 42 -4.57 11.24 -0.49
CA ARG A 42 -3.28 10.52 -0.54
C ARG A 42 -2.88 9.94 0.82
N LYS A 43 -2.99 10.73 1.90
CA LYS A 43 -2.69 10.23 3.26
C LYS A 43 -3.61 9.07 3.63
N ARG A 44 -4.90 9.15 3.29
CA ARG A 44 -5.87 8.08 3.54
C ARG A 44 -5.52 6.82 2.76
N PHE A 45 -5.17 6.97 1.48
CA PHE A 45 -4.71 5.86 0.65
C PHE A 45 -3.48 5.16 1.24
N TYR A 46 -2.46 5.92 1.65
CA TYR A 46 -1.26 5.35 2.28
C TYR A 46 -1.58 4.60 3.58
N ARG A 47 -2.47 5.13 4.42
CA ARG A 47 -2.92 4.45 5.64
C ARG A 47 -3.67 3.16 5.33
N GLN A 48 -4.53 3.15 4.32
CA GLN A 48 -5.24 1.94 3.88
C GLN A 48 -4.27 0.85 3.42
N MET A 49 -3.23 1.22 2.65
CA MET A 49 -2.20 0.26 2.21
C MET A 49 -1.43 -0.33 3.39
N LEU A 50 -1.09 0.49 4.39
CA LEU A 50 -0.44 0.01 5.61
C LEU A 50 -1.35 -0.92 6.43
N CYS A 51 -2.63 -0.57 6.59
CA CYS A 51 -3.58 -1.42 7.31
C CYS A 51 -3.80 -2.76 6.59
N ALA A 52 -3.94 -2.75 5.26
CA ALA A 52 -4.08 -3.96 4.47
C ALA A 52 -2.84 -4.86 4.57
N HIS A 53 -1.66 -4.26 4.58
CA HIS A 53 -0.40 -4.97 4.76
C HIS A 53 -0.26 -5.57 6.16
N ALA A 54 -0.58 -4.81 7.21
CA ALA A 54 -0.58 -5.31 8.58
C ALA A 54 -1.57 -6.48 8.75
N ALA A 55 -2.77 -6.38 8.16
CA ALA A 55 -3.75 -7.47 8.14
C ALA A 55 -3.22 -8.71 7.40
N ARG A 56 -2.47 -8.52 6.30
CA ARG A 56 -1.83 -9.64 5.58
C ARG A 56 -0.68 -10.26 6.37
N GLN A 57 0.13 -9.46 7.06
CA GLN A 57 1.19 -9.95 7.95
C GLN A 57 0.60 -10.74 9.13
N ALA A 58 -0.46 -10.23 9.77
CA ALA A 58 -1.14 -10.88 10.87
C ALA A 58 -1.85 -12.17 10.46
N ALA A 59 -2.29 -12.27 9.19
CA ALA A 59 -2.89 -13.48 8.65
C ALA A 59 -1.88 -14.63 8.47
N GLY A 60 -0.58 -14.40 8.73
CA GLY A 60 0.43 -15.45 8.73
C GLY A 60 0.63 -16.11 7.37
N ASP A 61 0.32 -15.38 6.28
CA ASP A 61 0.48 -15.88 4.91
C ASP A 61 1.94 -16.33 4.74
N PRO A 62 2.20 -17.65 4.56
CA PRO A 62 3.56 -18.15 4.48
C PRO A 62 4.26 -17.48 3.30
N PRO A 63 5.59 -17.25 3.37
CA PRO A 63 6.34 -16.73 2.24
C PRO A 63 6.10 -17.69 1.07
N SER A 64 5.35 -17.23 0.06
CA SER A 64 5.29 -17.92 -1.22
C SER A 64 6.72 -17.87 -1.76
N GLY A 65 7.39 -19.02 -1.69
CA GLY A 65 8.68 -19.26 -2.33
C GLY A 65 8.59 -19.14 -3.84
#